data_AF-A0A3D4THX0-F1
#
_entry.id   AF-A0A3D4THX0-F1
#
_cell.length_a   1.000
_cell.length_b   1.000
_cell.length_c   1.000
_cell.angle_alpha   90.00
_cell.angle_beta   90.00
_cell.angle_gamma   90.00
#
_symmetry.space_group_name_H-M   'P 1'
#
loop_
_entity.id
_entity.type
_entity.pdbx_description
1 polymer ?
#
loop_
_entity_poly.entity_id
_entity_poly.type
_entity_poly.pdbx_seq_one_letter_code
_entity_poly.pdbx_strand_id
1 'polypeptide(L)' 'MAIASTAEGTQYLRGFAVQVLRDAELPHRQVTVMHRDIFRRAGIEWRDGQSMDTCLAGLSQQQLRALIDQLRDDDQDEEE' A
#
# COMPACT_ATOMS: atom_id res chain seq x y z
N MET A 1 21.50 -2.11 -21.96
CA MET A 1 20.16 -2.60 -21.56
C MET A 1 20.11 -2.59 -20.03
N ALA A 2 19.48 -1.60 -19.40
CA ALA A 2 19.39 -1.54 -17.93
C ALA A 2 18.24 -0.63 -17.46
N ILE A 3 17.00 -0.90 -17.92
CA ILE A 3 15.78 -0.25 -17.36
C ILE A 3 14.78 -1.28 -16.81
N ALA A 4 15.08 -2.57 -16.88
CA ALA A 4 14.16 -3.63 -16.43
C ALA A 4 14.06 -3.68 -14.89
N SER A 5 15.17 -3.44 -14.19
CA SER A 5 15.29 -3.60 -12.74
C SER A 5 14.34 -2.71 -11.92
N THR A 6 14.05 -1.51 -12.39
CA THR A 6 13.17 -0.56 -11.69
C THR A 6 11.69 -0.91 -11.87
N ALA A 7 11.31 -1.39 -13.06
CA ALA A 7 9.94 -1.81 -13.36
C ALA A 7 9.60 -3.11 -12.62
N GLU A 8 10.52 -4.08 -12.60
CA GLU A 8 10.38 -5.34 -11.87
C GLU A 8 10.30 -5.09 -10.34
N GLY A 9 11.15 -4.21 -9.80
CA GLY A 9 11.10 -3.82 -8.39
C GLY A 9 9.79 -3.15 -7.99
N THR A 10 9.22 -2.32 -8.87
CA THR A 10 7.93 -1.65 -8.62
C THR A 10 6.77 -2.65 -8.66
N GLN A 11 6.79 -3.60 -9.60
CA GLN A 11 5.80 -4.69 -9.65
C GLN A 11 5.87 -5.59 -8.41
N TYR A 12 7.08 -5.92 -7.94
CA TYR A 12 7.27 -6.68 -6.72
C TYR A 12 6.69 -5.95 -5.50
N LEU A 13 7.03 -4.66 -5.32
CA LEU A 13 6.52 -3.85 -4.21
C LEU A 13 5.00 -3.72 -4.25
N ARG A 14 4.41 -3.62 -5.44
CA ARG A 14 2.96 -3.61 -5.62
C ARG A 14 2.33 -4.92 -5.17
N GLY A 15 2.88 -6.06 -5.60
CA GLY A 15 2.40 -7.38 -5.16
C GLY A 15 2.53 -7.57 -3.66
N PHE A 16 3.64 -7.12 -3.08
CA PHE A 16 3.86 -7.16 -1.64
C PHE A 16 2.88 -6.28 -0.86
N ALA A 17 2.62 -5.05 -1.32
CA ALA A 17 1.63 -4.18 -0.70
C ALA A 17 0.23 -4.82 -0.70
N VAL A 18 -0.18 -5.47 -1.81
CA VAL A 18 -1.44 -6.23 -1.86
C VAL A 18 -1.46 -7.36 -0.84
N GLN A 19 -0.34 -8.08 -0.67
CA GLN A 19 -0.26 -9.18 0.28
C GLN A 19 -0.37 -8.69 1.72
N VAL A 20 0.36 -7.64 2.10
CA VAL A 20 0.29 -7.05 3.45
C VAL A 20 -1.11 -6.52 3.76
N LEU A 21 -1.75 -5.84 2.79
CA LEU A 21 -3.13 -5.37 2.96
C LEU A 21 -4.13 -6.53 3.15
N ARG A 22 -3.89 -7.69 2.53
CA ARG A 22 -4.72 -8.89 2.72
C ARG A 22 -4.49 -9.54 4.08
N ASP A 23 -3.24 -9.55 4.53
CA ASP A 23 -2.82 -10.10 5.82
C ASP A 23 -3.46 -9.32 6.97
N ALA A 24 -3.53 -7.99 6.84
CA ALA A 24 -4.29 -7.10 7.72
C ALA A 24 -5.84 -7.25 7.64
N GLU A 25 -6.33 -8.37 7.07
CA GLU A 25 -7.75 -8.72 6.89
C GLU A 25 -8.63 -7.63 6.25
N LEU A 26 -8.06 -6.81 5.36
CA LEU A 26 -8.79 -5.67 4.82
C LEU A 26 -9.86 -6.10 3.82
N PRO A 27 -11.11 -5.61 3.95
CA PRO A 27 -12.10 -5.85 2.92
C PRO A 27 -11.64 -5.16 1.64
N HIS A 28 -11.39 -5.95 0.60
CA HIS A 28 -10.90 -5.54 -0.73
C HIS A 28 -11.64 -4.34 -1.39
N ARG A 29 -12.78 -3.92 -0.84
CA ARG A 29 -13.64 -2.83 -1.35
C ARG A 29 -13.87 -1.67 -0.38
N GLN A 30 -13.52 -1.80 0.91
CA GLN A 30 -13.80 -0.76 1.90
C GLN A 30 -12.56 -0.52 2.75
N VAL A 31 -11.82 0.53 2.38
CA VAL A 31 -10.77 1.10 3.21
C VAL A 31 -11.47 1.77 4.40
N THR A 32 -11.32 1.22 5.60
CA THR A 32 -11.87 1.85 6.81
C THR A 32 -11.17 3.18 7.06
N VAL A 33 -11.74 4.06 7.90
CA VAL A 33 -11.20 5.41 8.17
C VAL A 33 -9.71 5.33 8.59
N MET A 34 -9.36 4.38 9.45
CA MET A 34 -7.98 4.09 9.89
C MET A 34 -7.01 3.89 8.72
N HIS A 35 -7.42 3.15 7.69
CA HIS A 35 -6.56 2.90 6.55
C HIS A 35 -6.40 4.15 5.68
N ARG A 36 -7.44 4.97 5.55
CA ARG A 36 -7.30 6.26 4.85
C ARG A 36 -6.21 7.11 5.49
N ASP A 37 -6.05 7.04 6.81
CA ASP A 37 -4.94 7.68 7.52
C ASP A 37 -3.58 7.04 7.19
N ILE A 38 -3.46 5.71 7.14
CA ILE A 38 -2.24 5.01 6.69
C ILE A 38 -1.83 5.45 5.26
N PHE A 39 -2.78 5.43 4.32
CA PHE A 39 -2.53 5.91 2.95
C PHE A 39 -2.13 7.39 2.95
N ARG A 40 -2.80 8.23 3.75
CA ARG A 40 -2.49 9.65 3.86
C ARG A 40 -1.10 9.91 4.44
N ARG A 41 -0.68 9.15 5.46
CA ARG A 41 0.68 9.22 6.04
C ARG A 41 1.75 8.82 5.03
N ALA A 42 1.44 7.86 4.16
CA ALA A 42 2.27 7.51 3.01
C ALA A 42 2.22 8.52 1.84
N GLY A 43 1.50 9.64 1.99
CA GLY A 43 1.34 10.66 0.94
C GLY A 43 0.46 10.20 -0.22
N ILE A 44 -0.47 9.28 0.02
CA ILE A 44 -1.38 8.70 -0.96
C ILE A 44 -2.80 9.17 -0.66
N GLU A 45 -3.40 9.88 -1.61
CA GLU A 45 -4.79 10.30 -1.48
C GLU A 45 -5.75 9.18 -1.89
N TRP A 46 -6.61 8.77 -0.95
CA TRP A 46 -7.64 7.78 -1.22
C TRP A 46 -8.91 8.44 -1.79
N ARG A 47 -9.29 8.07 -3.02
CA ARG A 47 -10.53 8.50 -3.69
C ARG A 47 -11.65 7.50 -3.40
N ASP A 48 -12.77 7.99 -2.85
CA ASP A 48 -13.95 7.16 -2.63
C ASP A 48 -14.45 6.53 -3.95
N GLY A 49 -14.76 5.24 -3.92
CA GLY A 49 -15.19 4.48 -5.09
C GLY A 49 -14.06 3.94 -5.98
N GLN A 50 -12.79 4.24 -5.70
CA GLN A 50 -11.67 3.62 -6.41
C GLN A 50 -11.35 2.23 -5.83
N SER A 51 -10.93 1.30 -6.69
CA SER A 51 -10.44 -0.01 -6.25
C SER A 51 -9.00 0.08 -5.74
N MET A 52 -8.65 -0.73 -4.75
CA MET A 52 -7.29 -0.84 -4.22
C MET A 52 -6.26 -1.09 -5.32
N ASP A 53 -6.57 -2.00 -6.25
CA ASP A 53 -5.66 -2.31 -7.35
C ASP A 53 -5.39 -1.09 -8.24
N THR A 54 -6.42 -0.28 -8.53
CA THR A 54 -6.29 0.97 -9.30
C THR A 54 -5.45 2.00 -8.57
N CYS A 55 -5.61 2.12 -7.25
CA CYS A 55 -4.78 2.99 -6.42
C CYS A 55 -3.32 2.56 -6.51
N LEU A 56 -3.03 1.29 -6.19
CA LEU A 56 -1.67 0.72 -6.21
C LEU A 56 -1.02 0.75 -7.59
N ALA A 57 -1.80 0.64 -8.67
CA ALA A 57 -1.30 0.76 -10.04
C ALA A 57 -0.75 2.16 -10.37
N GLY A 58 -1.30 3.19 -9.73
CA GLY A 58 -0.91 4.58 -9.95
C GLY A 58 0.21 5.06 -9.03
N LEU A 59 0.67 4.24 -8.08
CA LEU A 59 1.68 4.64 -7.11
C LEU A 59 3.10 4.55 -7.66
N SER A 60 3.91 5.53 -7.27
CA SER A 60 5.35 5.47 -7.46
C SER A 60 6.01 4.47 -6.49
N GLN A 61 7.24 4.05 -6.81
CA GLN A 61 8.02 3.17 -5.95
C GLN A 61 8.21 3.73 -4.52
N GLN A 62 8.41 5.03 -4.38
CA GLN A 62 8.53 5.68 -3.06
C GLN A 62 7.23 5.59 -2.27
N GLN A 63 6.09 5.85 -2.90
CA GLN A 63 4.78 5.77 -2.25
C GLN A 63 4.44 4.33 -1.84
N LEU A 64 4.75 3.34 -2.68
CA LEU A 64 4.62 1.93 -2.32
C LEU A 64 5.47 1.56 -1.11
N ARG A 65 6.72 2.07 -1.06
CA ARG A 65 7.61 1.80 0.07
C ARG A 65 7.09 2.45 1.36
N ALA A 66 6.65 3.70 1.30
CA ALA A 66 6.06 4.41 2.43
C ALA A 66 4.77 3.72 2.91
N LEU A 67 3.93 3.23 2.00
CA LEU A 67 2.72 2.49 2.35
C LEU A 67 3.04 1.19 3.10
N ILE A 68 4.00 0.42 2.60
CA ILE A 68 4.44 -0.82 3.26
C ILE A 68 5.02 -0.52 4.65
N ASP A 69 5.78 0.56 4.79
CA ASP A 69 6.35 0.98 6.07
C ASP A 69 5.25 1.31 7.09
N GLN A 70 4.27 2.12 6.69
CA GLN A 70 3.12 2.47 7.55
C GLN A 70 2.26 1.26 7.91
N LEU A 71 2.04 0.33 6.97
CA LEU A 71 1.28 -0.89 7.24
C LEU A 71 2.00 -1.84 8.22
N ARG A 72 3.34 -1.82 8.25
CA ARG A 72 4.12 -2.62 9.20
C ARG A 72 4.23 -1.96 10.57
N ASP A 73 4.21 -0.63 10.62
CA ASP A 73 4.19 0.14 11.86
C ASP A 73 2.87 -0.04 12.60
N ASP A 74 1.73 -0.03 11.89
CA ASP A 74 0.38 -0.24 12.48
C ASP A 74 0.20 -1.68 13.02
N ASP A 75 0.87 -2.67 12.44
CA ASP A 75 0.88 -4.08 12.89
C ASP A 75 1.76 -4.30 14.14
N GLN A 76 2.60 -3.32 14.52
CA GLN A 76 3.47 -3.40 15.71
C GLN A 76 2.81 -2.84 16.97
N ASP A 77 1.62 -2.24 16.89
CA ASP A 77 0.89 -1.66 18.04
C ASP A 77 0.08 -2.71 18.84
N GLU A 78 0.44 -3.99 18.77
CA GLU A 78 -0.13 -5.07 19.59
C GLU A 78 0.91 -5.70 20.54
N GLU A 79 1.73 -4.88 21.22
CA GLU A 79 2.48 -5.30 22.41
C GLU A 79 2.56 -4.14 23.44
N GLU A 80 1.59 -4.08 24.37
CA GLU A 80 1.79 -3.87 25.83
C GLU A 80 0.51 -4.14 26.65
#